data_AF-A0A8H6EB01-F1
#
_entry.id   AF-A0A8H6EB01-F1
#
_cell.length_a   1.000
_cell.length_b   1.000
_cell.length_c   1.000
_cell.angle_alpha   90.00
_cell.angle_beta   90.00
_cell.angle_gamma   90.00
#
_symmetry.space_group_name_H-M   'P 1'
#
loop_
_entity.id
_entity.type
_entity.pdbx_description
1 polymer ?
#
loop_
_entity_poly.entity_id
_entity_poly.type
_entity_poly.pdbx_seq_one_letter_code
_entity_poly.pdbx_strand_id
1 'polypeptide(L)'
;MGKRILFDQKRATGVVVSTTGSKYELSATHEVVISSGAFQSPQLLMVSGIGPTVILQEHGIVVVVVGLPGVGQNLWDQVFFGPTYQVDVETFNKQVHGHLVRARDPHSLKERRKTYPGLPKTGRRLRPASSVAAFKRTCDIFHSEAMTPIVIGDEYFPGEEDQIDSQILGIIRDIAMAPWYASGTCKMGTRSNRLAALDTRARVIGIEGQRVVDASAFSFLPLAIPKRLSDDKTLIRNPGVSAELDEGA
;
A
#
# COMPACT_ATOMS: atom_id res chain seq x y z
N MET A 1 15.41 10.53 -10.84
CA MET A 1 14.74 10.36 -9.53
C MET A 1 14.89 11.63 -8.69
N GLY A 2 13.82 12.08 -8.03
CA GLY A 2 13.87 13.22 -7.10
C GLY A 2 14.70 12.90 -5.86
N LYS A 3 15.52 13.87 -5.42
CA LYS A 3 16.44 13.73 -4.28
C LYS A 3 16.07 14.63 -3.12
N ARG A 4 15.66 15.87 -3.41
CA ARG A 4 15.25 16.85 -2.40
C ARG A 4 14.42 17.95 -3.05
N ILE A 5 13.49 18.54 -2.29
CA ILE A 5 12.75 19.73 -2.67
C ILE A 5 13.52 20.97 -2.19
N LEU A 6 13.57 21.98 -3.06
CA LEU A 6 14.18 23.27 -2.80
C LEU A 6 13.13 24.22 -2.22
N PHE A 7 13.56 25.03 -1.26
CA PHE A 7 12.69 26.00 -0.60
C PHE A 7 13.34 27.38 -0.58
N ASP A 8 12.52 28.40 -0.80
CA ASP A 8 12.78 29.76 -0.35
C ASP A 8 11.93 30.01 0.89
N GLN A 9 12.58 30.03 2.06
CA GLN A 9 11.94 30.01 3.37
C GLN A 9 10.92 28.86 3.51
N LYS A 10 9.62 29.14 3.38
CA LYS A 10 8.52 28.16 3.47
C LYS A 10 7.85 27.87 2.13
N ARG A 11 8.32 28.47 1.03
CA ARG A 11 7.77 28.25 -0.31
C ARG A 11 8.62 27.22 -1.05
N ALA A 12 7.99 26.17 -1.57
CA ALA A 12 8.66 25.22 -2.45
C ALA A 12 8.94 25.88 -3.82
N THR A 13 10.19 25.88 -4.25
CA THR A 13 10.66 26.58 -5.46
C THR A 13 11.17 25.66 -6.55
N GLY A 14 11.36 24.38 -6.25
CA GLY A 14 11.89 23.43 -7.22
C GLY A 14 12.26 22.08 -6.62
N VAL A 15 12.90 21.23 -7.42
CA VAL A 15 13.33 19.90 -7.01
C VAL A 15 14.71 19.59 -7.58
N VAL A 16 15.57 19.03 -6.74
CA VAL A 16 16.84 18.42 -7.16
C VAL A 16 16.54 17.01 -7.64
N VAL A 17 16.86 16.72 -8.90
CA VAL A 17 16.72 15.39 -9.49
C VAL A 17 18.10 14.84 -9.86
N SER A 18 18.22 13.52 -9.88
CA SER A 18 19.40 12.85 -10.41
C SER A 18 19.02 11.79 -11.44
N THR A 19 19.73 11.82 -12.56
CA THR A 19 19.59 10.89 -13.69
C THR A 19 21.00 10.54 -14.16
N THR A 20 21.27 9.24 -14.37
CA THR A 20 22.56 8.74 -14.90
C THR A 20 23.81 9.33 -14.21
N GLY A 21 23.77 9.50 -12.89
CA GLY A 21 24.88 10.05 -12.09
C GLY A 21 24.97 11.58 -12.05
N SER A 22 24.32 12.29 -12.98
CA SER A 22 24.26 13.76 -12.99
C SER A 22 23.13 14.27 -12.11
N LYS A 23 23.31 15.48 -11.55
CA LYS A 23 22.31 16.20 -10.76
C LYS A 23 21.81 17.41 -11.55
N TYR A 24 20.50 17.64 -11.50
CA TYR A 24 19.84 18.78 -12.12
C TYR A 24 18.91 19.42 -11.10
N GLU A 25 18.75 20.74 -11.19
CA GLU A 25 17.77 21.49 -10.43
C GLU A 25 16.66 21.94 -11.38
N LEU A 26 15.43 21.57 -11.06
CA LEU A 26 14.25 21.96 -11.80
C LEU A 26 13.49 22.99 -10.96
N SER A 27 13.28 24.19 -11.48
CA SER A 27 12.51 25.22 -10.81
C SER A 27 11.01 25.07 -11.10
N ALA A 28 10.19 25.49 -10.13
CA ALA A 28 8.74 25.53 -10.23
C ALA A 28 8.25 26.95 -9.90
N THR A 29 7.46 27.53 -10.79
CA THR A 29 6.93 28.90 -10.62
C THR A 29 5.73 28.94 -9.68
N HIS A 30 4.90 27.90 -9.71
CA HIS A 30 3.62 27.87 -8.99
C HIS A 30 3.65 26.90 -7.81
N GLU A 31 3.73 25.60 -8.09
CA GLU A 31 3.69 24.54 -7.08
C GLU A 31 4.61 23.36 -7.45
N VAL A 32 5.09 22.65 -6.44
CA VAL A 32 5.74 21.33 -6.55
C VAL A 32 4.76 20.26 -6.06
N VAL A 33 4.40 19.33 -6.94
CA VAL A 33 3.48 18.22 -6.63
C VAL A 33 4.28 16.92 -6.51
N ILE A 34 4.19 16.25 -5.36
CA ILE A 34 4.81 14.96 -5.11
C ILE A 34 3.80 13.85 -5.40
N SER A 35 4.18 12.89 -6.23
CA SER A 35 3.37 11.72 -6.58
C SER A 35 4.22 10.45 -6.63
N SER A 36 5.13 10.29 -5.67
CA SER A 36 6.09 9.18 -5.60
C SER A 36 5.56 7.95 -4.86
N GLY A 37 4.30 7.97 -4.41
CA GLY A 37 3.62 6.86 -3.74
C GLY A 37 3.88 6.77 -2.24
N ALA A 38 3.22 5.80 -1.60
CA ALA A 38 3.17 5.68 -0.14
C ALA A 38 4.53 5.50 0.56
N PHE A 39 5.56 5.04 -0.14
CA PHE A 39 6.90 4.87 0.45
C PHE A 39 7.82 6.06 0.18
N GLN A 40 7.85 6.55 -1.06
CA GLN A 40 8.86 7.54 -1.47
C GLN A 40 8.41 8.97 -1.24
N SER A 41 7.09 9.26 -1.21
CA SER A 41 6.59 10.61 -0.90
C SER A 41 6.94 11.07 0.52
N PRO A 42 6.68 10.28 1.60
CA PRO A 42 7.12 10.68 2.94
C PRO A 42 8.65 10.74 3.04
N GLN A 43 9.38 9.85 2.35
CA GLN A 43 10.84 9.89 2.31
C GLN A 43 11.34 11.21 1.69
N LEU A 44 10.78 11.61 0.54
CA LEU A 44 11.15 12.85 -0.15
C LEU A 44 10.86 14.08 0.71
N LEU A 45 9.73 14.09 1.44
CA LEU A 45 9.45 15.14 2.42
C LEU A 45 10.51 15.18 3.53
N MET A 46 10.84 14.03 4.13
CA MET A 46 11.79 13.96 5.23
C MET A 46 13.20 14.39 4.81
N VAL A 47 13.74 13.89 3.70
CA VAL A 47 15.06 14.33 3.19
C VAL A 47 15.08 15.81 2.78
N SER A 48 13.90 16.39 2.55
CA SER A 48 13.73 17.82 2.27
C SER A 48 13.58 18.67 3.54
N GLY A 49 13.53 18.06 4.72
CA GLY A 49 13.42 18.75 6.02
C GLY A 49 11.99 18.90 6.54
N ILE A 50 11.05 18.09 6.03
CA ILE A 50 9.65 18.07 6.44
C ILE A 50 9.30 16.69 7.02
N GLY A 51 9.10 16.62 8.34
CA GLY A 51 8.73 15.37 9.00
C GLY A 51 8.97 15.39 10.51
N PRO A 52 9.01 14.22 11.18
CA PRO A 52 9.20 14.14 12.62
C PRO A 52 10.57 14.68 13.04
N THR A 53 10.59 15.69 13.92
CA THR A 53 11.82 16.40 14.31
C THR A 53 12.92 15.47 14.82
N VAL A 54 12.57 14.46 15.63
CA VAL A 54 13.53 13.50 16.20
C VAL A 54 14.25 12.75 15.09
N ILE A 55 13.51 12.19 14.11
CA ILE A 55 14.08 11.44 13.00
C ILE A 55 14.96 12.34 12.12
N LEU A 56 14.52 13.59 11.87
CA LEU A 56 15.30 14.54 11.08
C LEU A 56 16.62 14.89 11.76
N GLN A 57 16.60 15.14 13.07
CA GLN A 57 17.79 15.43 13.87
C GLN A 57 18.76 14.24 13.93
N GLU A 58 18.26 13.03 14.12
CA GLU A 58 19.07 11.79 14.09
C GLU A 58 19.85 11.63 12.77
N HIS A 59 19.32 12.15 11.66
CA HIS A 59 19.93 12.08 10.34
C HIS A 59 20.63 13.38 9.92
N GLY A 60 20.77 14.37 10.83
CA GLY A 60 21.43 15.65 10.54
C GLY A 60 20.71 16.52 9.51
N ILE A 61 19.39 16.35 9.34
CA ILE A 61 18.58 17.09 8.37
C ILE A 61 18.00 18.34 9.04
N VAL A 62 18.22 19.50 8.41
CA VAL A 62 17.68 20.79 8.86
C VAL A 62 16.16 20.83 8.62
N VAL A 63 15.40 21.15 9.67
CA VAL A 63 13.95 21.31 9.62
C VAL A 63 13.59 22.64 8.96
N VAL A 64 12.69 22.62 7.97
CA VAL A 64 12.31 23.82 7.18
C VAL A 64 11.22 24.67 7.88
N VAL A 65 10.33 24.05 8.66
CA VAL A 65 9.19 24.74 9.30
C VAL A 65 9.09 24.38 10.78
N VAL A 66 8.19 23.47 11.10
CA VAL A 66 7.91 22.86 12.40
C VAL A 66 7.73 21.39 12.07
N GLY A 67 8.30 20.49 12.87
CA GLY A 67 8.23 19.06 12.58
C GLY A 67 6.78 18.62 12.38
N LEU A 68 6.53 17.90 11.28
CA LEU A 68 5.24 17.26 11.01
C LEU A 68 5.34 15.81 11.47
N PRO A 69 4.92 15.47 12.71
CA PRO A 69 5.12 14.14 13.27
C PRO A 69 4.34 13.06 12.53
N GLY A 70 3.35 13.42 11.72
CA GLY A 70 2.56 12.49 10.91
C GLY A 70 3.22 12.00 9.62
N VAL A 71 4.27 12.68 9.13
CA VAL A 71 4.94 12.28 7.88
C VAL A 71 5.67 10.95 8.07
N GLY A 72 5.40 9.99 7.19
CA GLY A 72 5.93 8.64 7.25
C GLY A 72 5.26 7.73 8.28
N GLN A 73 4.28 8.24 9.04
CA GLN A 73 3.50 7.48 10.01
C GLN A 73 2.20 7.00 9.38
N ASN A 74 1.41 6.18 10.09
CA ASN A 74 0.09 5.76 9.61
C ASN A 74 0.15 4.99 8.28
N LEU A 75 1.16 4.15 8.09
CA LEU A 75 1.19 3.21 6.97
C LEU A 75 0.09 2.16 7.16
N TRP A 76 -0.82 2.09 6.20
CA TRP A 76 -1.81 1.02 6.10
C TRP A 76 -1.57 0.20 4.84
N ASP A 77 -1.71 -1.11 4.96
CA ASP A 77 -1.76 -2.03 3.83
C ASP A 77 -2.78 -3.13 4.14
N GLN A 78 -3.29 -3.78 3.09
CA GLN A 78 -4.13 -4.96 3.23
C GLN A 78 -3.22 -6.16 3.48
N VAL A 79 -3.78 -7.21 4.08
CA VAL A 79 -3.07 -8.48 4.24
C VAL A 79 -3.81 -9.53 3.46
N PHE A 80 -3.08 -10.24 2.62
CA PHE A 80 -3.56 -11.36 1.85
C PHE A 80 -3.03 -12.66 2.47
N PHE A 81 -3.95 -13.56 2.79
CA PHE A 81 -3.70 -14.90 3.31
C PHE A 81 -4.95 -15.74 3.06
N GLY A 82 -4.79 -17.06 3.10
CA GLY A 82 -5.92 -17.98 2.99
C GLY A 82 -5.46 -19.42 2.91
N PRO A 83 -6.39 -20.37 3.08
CA PRO A 83 -6.14 -21.77 2.78
C PRO A 83 -5.91 -21.98 1.28
N THR A 84 -5.38 -23.13 0.91
CA THR A 84 -5.17 -23.52 -0.49
C THR A 84 -5.81 -24.89 -0.72
N TYR A 85 -6.59 -24.98 -1.79
CA TYR A 85 -7.26 -26.21 -2.23
C TYR A 85 -6.87 -26.51 -3.67
N GLN A 86 -6.80 -27.79 -4.00
CA GLN A 86 -6.73 -28.22 -5.39
C GLN A 86 -8.14 -28.21 -5.98
N VAL A 87 -8.29 -27.76 -7.23
CA VAL A 87 -9.60 -27.66 -7.89
C VAL A 87 -9.55 -28.16 -9.33
N ASP A 88 -10.67 -28.69 -9.82
CA ASP A 88 -10.83 -29.21 -11.19
C ASP A 88 -11.44 -28.17 -12.15
N VAL A 89 -11.01 -26.92 -12.02
CA VAL A 89 -11.45 -25.82 -12.89
C VAL A 89 -10.26 -25.03 -13.40
N GLU A 90 -10.45 -24.32 -14.50
CA GLU A 90 -9.41 -23.42 -15.01
C GLU A 90 -9.20 -22.26 -14.02
N THR A 91 -7.97 -22.11 -13.53
CA THR A 91 -7.59 -21.05 -12.61
C THR A 91 -6.55 -20.14 -13.23
N PHE A 92 -6.48 -18.89 -12.78
CA PHE A 92 -5.41 -17.98 -13.20
C PHE A 92 -4.01 -18.57 -12.94
N ASN A 93 -3.85 -19.31 -11.83
CA ASN A 93 -2.62 -20.04 -11.54
C ASN A 93 -2.29 -21.07 -12.63
N LYS A 94 -3.29 -21.83 -13.09
CA LYS A 94 -3.15 -22.81 -14.18
C LYS A 94 -2.85 -22.14 -15.52
N GLN A 95 -3.42 -20.96 -15.80
CA GLN A 95 -3.13 -20.20 -17.03
C GLN A 95 -1.69 -19.63 -17.05
N VAL A 96 -1.26 -19.01 -15.96
CA VAL A 96 0.07 -18.37 -15.87
C VAL A 96 1.20 -19.40 -15.75
N HIS A 97 0.93 -20.56 -15.15
CA HIS A 97 1.95 -21.59 -14.90
C HIS A 97 1.79 -22.84 -15.79
N GLY A 98 0.76 -22.90 -16.64
CA GLY A 98 0.27 -24.13 -17.29
C GLY A 98 1.18 -24.77 -18.34
N HIS A 99 2.19 -24.07 -18.84
CA HIS A 99 3.15 -24.65 -19.79
C HIS A 99 4.39 -25.24 -19.10
N LEU A 100 4.70 -24.79 -17.87
CA LEU A 100 5.91 -25.13 -17.12
C LEU A 100 5.64 -25.92 -15.82
N VAL A 101 4.38 -25.99 -15.39
CA VAL A 101 3.94 -26.68 -14.17
C VAL A 101 2.90 -27.74 -14.51
N ARG A 102 3.15 -28.53 -15.57
CA ARG A 102 2.61 -29.89 -15.59
C ARG A 102 3.37 -30.69 -14.53
N ALA A 103 2.68 -31.07 -13.46
CA ALA A 103 3.13 -32.05 -12.48
C ALA A 103 4.53 -31.80 -11.89
N ARG A 104 4.70 -30.73 -11.10
CA ARG A 104 5.74 -30.74 -10.06
C ARG A 104 5.05 -30.97 -8.73
N ASP A 105 5.13 -32.23 -8.31
CA ASP A 105 4.97 -32.77 -6.96
C ASP A 105 4.31 -31.80 -5.93
N PRO A 106 3.14 -32.15 -5.37
CA PRO A 106 2.55 -31.45 -4.24
C PRO A 106 3.54 -31.19 -3.09
N HIS A 107 4.60 -31.99 -2.92
CA HIS A 107 5.66 -31.71 -1.94
C HIS A 107 6.55 -30.50 -2.30
N SER A 108 6.70 -30.14 -3.58
CA SER A 108 7.54 -29.02 -4.03
C SER A 108 6.97 -27.64 -3.66
N LEU A 109 5.66 -27.52 -3.45
CA LEU A 109 5.02 -26.28 -2.99
C LEU A 109 5.22 -26.05 -1.48
N LYS A 110 5.31 -27.12 -0.67
CA LYS A 110 5.80 -27.03 0.72
C LYS A 110 7.24 -26.51 0.77
N GLU A 111 8.06 -26.84 -0.22
CA GLU A 111 9.45 -26.36 -0.35
C GLU A 111 9.57 -24.93 -0.93
N ARG A 112 8.73 -24.52 -1.89
CA ARG A 112 8.72 -23.14 -2.44
C ARG A 112 8.38 -22.06 -1.40
N ARG A 113 7.84 -22.45 -0.24
CA ARG A 113 7.68 -21.56 0.93
C ARG A 113 9.00 -21.05 1.50
N LYS A 114 10.12 -21.74 1.27
CA LYS A 114 11.45 -21.22 1.60
C LYS A 114 11.87 -20.08 0.65
N THR A 115 11.24 -19.96 -0.52
CA THR A 115 11.69 -19.08 -1.62
C THR A 115 10.96 -17.74 -1.68
N TYR A 116 9.76 -17.62 -1.10
CA TYR A 116 9.11 -16.32 -0.92
C TYR A 116 9.32 -15.87 0.52
N PRO A 117 10.41 -15.15 0.83
CA PRO A 117 10.58 -14.59 2.16
C PRO A 117 9.35 -13.72 2.43
N GLY A 118 8.57 -14.09 3.45
CA GLY A 118 7.53 -13.23 3.96
C GLY A 118 8.12 -11.86 4.26
N LEU A 119 7.32 -10.81 4.11
CA LEU A 119 7.73 -9.45 4.48
C LEU A 119 8.31 -9.42 5.90
N PRO A 120 9.17 -8.44 6.23
CA PRO A 120 9.72 -8.31 7.58
C PRO A 120 8.62 -8.52 8.65
N LYS A 121 8.87 -9.44 9.59
CA LYS A 121 7.92 -9.78 10.66
C LYS A 121 7.72 -8.59 11.64
N THR A 122 8.63 -7.63 11.63
CA THR A 122 8.65 -6.43 12.46
C THR A 122 7.62 -5.38 12.00
N GLY A 123 6.86 -4.83 12.95
CA GLY A 123 5.95 -3.69 12.71
C GLY A 123 4.54 -4.02 12.23
N ARG A 124 4.21 -5.28 11.91
CA ARG A 124 2.86 -5.67 11.47
C ARG A 124 1.89 -5.77 12.65
N ARG A 125 0.83 -4.95 12.64
CA ARG A 125 -0.33 -5.10 13.54
C ARG A 125 -1.48 -5.77 12.79
N LEU A 126 -1.54 -7.10 12.88
CA LEU A 126 -2.72 -7.86 12.47
C LEU A 126 -3.83 -7.71 13.52
N ARG A 127 -5.10 -7.75 13.09
CA ARG A 127 -6.24 -7.92 13.98
C ARG A 127 -6.48 -9.42 14.17
N PRO A 128 -6.08 -10.04 15.30
CA PRO A 128 -6.01 -11.50 15.39
C PRO A 128 -7.37 -12.17 15.20
N ALA A 129 -8.39 -11.72 15.95
CA ALA A 129 -9.73 -12.30 15.89
C ALA A 129 -10.35 -12.22 14.49
N SER A 130 -10.30 -11.05 13.84
CA SER A 130 -10.82 -10.89 12.48
C SER A 130 -10.08 -11.73 11.45
N SER A 131 -8.75 -11.90 11.62
CA SER A 131 -7.94 -12.68 10.68
C SER A 131 -8.24 -14.18 10.80
N VAL A 132 -8.32 -14.69 12.03
CA VAL A 132 -8.67 -16.09 12.30
C VAL A 132 -10.10 -16.39 11.83
N ALA A 133 -11.06 -15.50 12.11
CA ALA A 133 -12.44 -15.66 11.64
C ALA A 133 -12.53 -15.68 10.09
N ALA A 134 -11.80 -14.80 9.40
CA ALA A 134 -11.74 -14.79 7.94
C ALA A 134 -11.13 -16.08 7.37
N PHE A 135 -10.09 -16.60 8.01
CA PHE A 135 -9.47 -17.87 7.63
C PHE A 135 -10.47 -19.03 7.74
N LYS A 136 -11.06 -19.22 8.92
CA LYS A 136 -12.08 -20.26 9.16
C LYS A 136 -13.25 -20.14 8.20
N ARG A 137 -13.76 -18.93 8.00
CA ARG A 137 -14.86 -18.68 7.06
C ARG A 137 -14.49 -19.07 5.62
N THR A 138 -13.23 -18.93 5.24
CA THR A 138 -12.78 -19.37 3.91
C THR A 138 -12.77 -20.90 3.84
N CYS A 139 -12.27 -21.60 4.86
CA CYS A 139 -12.35 -23.06 4.95
C CYS A 139 -13.82 -23.55 4.89
N ASP A 140 -14.73 -22.92 5.65
CA ASP A 140 -16.17 -23.26 5.63
C ASP A 140 -16.78 -23.12 4.23
N ILE A 141 -16.35 -22.13 3.44
CA ILE A 141 -16.81 -21.95 2.06
C ILE A 141 -16.34 -23.13 1.19
N PHE A 142 -15.08 -23.56 1.31
CA PHE A 142 -14.55 -24.69 0.54
C PHE A 142 -15.14 -26.04 0.97
N HIS A 143 -15.59 -26.18 2.22
CA HIS A 143 -16.34 -27.35 2.71
C HIS A 143 -17.85 -27.32 2.41
N SER A 144 -18.36 -26.28 1.76
CA SER A 144 -19.77 -26.21 1.39
C SER A 144 -20.12 -27.17 0.24
N GLU A 145 -21.38 -27.63 0.20
CA GLU A 145 -21.91 -28.51 -0.86
C GLU A 145 -21.70 -27.94 -2.27
N ALA A 146 -21.74 -26.61 -2.41
CA ALA A 146 -21.52 -25.92 -3.67
C ALA A 146 -20.09 -26.07 -4.21
N MET A 147 -19.11 -26.29 -3.33
CA MET A 147 -17.70 -26.45 -3.70
C MET A 147 -17.29 -27.90 -3.95
N THR A 148 -18.07 -28.88 -3.48
CA THR A 148 -17.82 -30.32 -3.66
C THR A 148 -17.53 -30.75 -5.10
N PRO A 149 -18.27 -30.30 -6.15
CA PRO A 149 -17.96 -30.72 -7.52
C PRO A 149 -16.68 -30.10 -8.09
N ILE A 150 -16.08 -29.12 -7.41
CA ILE A 150 -14.93 -28.34 -7.89
C ILE A 150 -13.65 -28.71 -7.14
N VAL A 151 -13.73 -28.98 -5.84
CA VAL A 151 -12.55 -29.27 -5.00
C VAL A 151 -12.08 -30.70 -5.21
N ILE A 152 -10.77 -30.87 -5.38
CA ILE A 152 -10.11 -32.18 -5.54
C ILE A 152 -9.42 -32.54 -4.22
N GLY A 153 -9.90 -33.59 -3.57
CA GLY A 153 -9.30 -34.12 -2.34
C GLY A 153 -9.39 -33.15 -1.16
N ASP A 154 -8.53 -33.38 -0.18
CA ASP A 154 -8.57 -32.67 1.10
C ASP A 154 -7.84 -31.32 1.05
N GLU A 155 -7.99 -30.53 2.11
CA GLU A 155 -7.36 -29.22 2.23
C GLU A 155 -5.83 -29.32 2.08
N TYR A 156 -5.30 -28.77 0.99
CA TYR A 156 -3.88 -28.83 0.69
C TYR A 156 -3.04 -27.98 1.66
N PHE A 157 -3.56 -26.83 2.09
CA PHE A 157 -2.96 -25.99 3.12
C PHE A 157 -4.06 -25.27 3.94
N PRO A 158 -4.03 -25.31 5.29
CA PRO A 158 -2.92 -25.73 6.15
C PRO A 158 -2.81 -27.24 6.40
N GLY A 159 -3.77 -28.03 5.90
CA GLY A 159 -3.92 -29.46 6.14
C GLY A 159 -5.08 -29.73 7.11
N GLU A 160 -5.57 -30.97 7.14
CA GLU A 160 -6.78 -31.42 7.87
C GLU A 160 -6.73 -31.35 9.41
N GLU A 161 -5.72 -30.74 10.01
CA GLU A 161 -5.62 -30.71 11.47
C GLU A 161 -6.66 -29.76 12.08
N ASP A 162 -7.34 -30.22 13.14
CA ASP A 162 -8.18 -29.39 14.01
C ASP A 162 -7.34 -28.30 14.68
N GLN A 163 -7.19 -27.18 13.99
CA GLN A 163 -6.35 -26.09 14.45
C GLN A 163 -7.09 -25.18 15.42
N ILE A 164 -6.52 -25.01 16.60
CA ILE A 164 -6.95 -23.98 17.54
C ILE A 164 -6.58 -22.59 17.00
N ASP A 165 -7.31 -21.55 17.40
CA ASP A 165 -7.13 -20.17 16.92
C ASP A 165 -5.69 -19.67 16.99
N SER A 166 -4.93 -20.10 18.00
CA SER A 166 -3.52 -19.72 18.17
C SER A 166 -2.61 -20.34 17.12
N GLN A 167 -2.89 -21.58 16.68
CA GLN A 167 -2.18 -22.25 15.59
C GLN A 167 -2.51 -21.59 14.24
N ILE A 168 -3.79 -21.32 14.00
CA ILE A 168 -4.25 -20.58 12.80
C ILE A 168 -3.57 -19.20 12.74
N LEU A 169 -3.51 -18.48 13.86
CA LEU A 169 -2.84 -17.18 13.91
C LEU A 169 -1.33 -17.30 13.64
N GLY A 170 -0.68 -18.36 14.11
CA GLY A 170 0.72 -18.68 13.79
C GLY A 170 0.92 -18.86 12.28
N ILE A 171 0.07 -19.68 11.67
CA ILE A 171 0.04 -19.90 10.22
C ILE A 171 -0.16 -18.59 9.47
N ILE A 172 -1.17 -17.79 9.83
CA ILE A 172 -1.45 -16.50 9.19
C ILE A 172 -0.22 -15.60 9.25
N ARG A 173 0.49 -15.53 10.40
CA ARG A 173 1.70 -14.71 10.53
C ARG A 173 2.83 -15.16 9.60
N ASP A 174 2.93 -16.46 9.33
CA ASP A 174 3.97 -17.01 8.47
C ASP A 174 3.65 -16.88 6.97
N ILE A 175 2.37 -16.94 6.59
CA ILE A 175 1.95 -16.90 5.18
C ILE A 175 1.47 -15.53 4.70
N ALA A 176 1.12 -14.64 5.62
CA ALA A 176 0.57 -13.32 5.31
C ALA A 176 1.52 -12.52 4.40
N MET A 177 0.99 -12.12 3.25
CA MET A 177 1.67 -11.24 2.29
C MET A 177 0.92 -9.91 2.15
N ALA A 178 1.63 -8.87 1.71
CA ALA A 178 0.98 -7.63 1.32
C ALA A 178 0.65 -7.69 -0.18
N PRO A 179 -0.58 -7.34 -0.58
CA PRO A 179 -0.96 -7.23 -1.99
C PRO A 179 -0.51 -5.90 -2.63
N TRP A 180 0.43 -5.19 -2.00
CA TRP A 180 1.02 -3.92 -2.45
C TRP A 180 0.03 -2.74 -2.55
N TYR A 181 -0.81 -2.57 -1.53
CA TYR A 181 -1.80 -1.48 -1.43
C TYR A 181 -1.48 -0.47 -0.33
N ALA A 182 -0.18 -0.30 -0.05
CA ALA A 182 0.33 0.66 0.91
C ALA A 182 -0.23 2.08 0.70
N SER A 183 -0.70 2.69 1.79
CA SER A 183 -1.29 4.05 1.79
C SER A 183 -1.15 4.75 3.14
N GLY A 184 -1.46 6.05 3.15
CA GLY A 184 -1.71 6.82 4.36
C GLY A 184 -0.51 7.41 5.09
N THR A 185 0.68 7.32 4.50
CA THR A 185 1.94 7.81 5.06
C THR A 185 2.12 9.33 5.04
N CYS A 186 1.28 10.05 4.32
CA CYS A 186 1.18 11.51 4.31
C CYS A 186 -0.29 11.91 4.45
N LYS A 187 -0.98 11.39 5.47
CA LYS A 187 -2.43 11.49 5.56
C LYS A 187 -2.96 12.93 5.47
N MET A 188 -4.03 13.11 4.70
CA MET A 188 -4.87 14.30 4.74
C MET A 188 -5.66 14.38 6.04
N GLY A 189 -5.89 15.59 6.52
CA GLY A 189 -6.73 15.84 7.69
C GLY A 189 -7.07 17.31 7.89
N THR A 190 -7.87 17.56 8.92
CA THR A 190 -8.19 18.92 9.38
C THR A 190 -6.98 19.56 10.07
N ARG A 191 -6.98 20.89 10.18
CA ARG A 191 -5.92 21.62 10.90
C ARG A 191 -5.78 21.25 12.38
N SER A 192 -6.84 20.72 12.99
CA SER A 192 -6.82 20.23 14.38
C SER A 192 -6.12 18.87 14.54
N ASN A 193 -5.98 18.10 13.45
CA ASN A 193 -5.35 16.79 13.47
C ASN A 193 -3.82 16.94 13.45
N ARG A 194 -3.19 16.83 14.62
CA ARG A 194 -1.72 16.95 14.77
C ARG A 194 -0.91 15.90 13.99
N LEU A 195 -1.55 14.81 13.56
CA LEU A 195 -0.92 13.77 12.75
C LEU A 195 -1.18 13.93 11.25
N ALA A 196 -1.92 14.96 10.83
CA ALA A 196 -2.10 15.24 9.41
C ALA A 196 -0.81 15.84 8.84
N ALA A 197 -0.34 15.29 7.72
CA ALA A 197 0.74 15.90 6.95
C ALA A 197 0.19 16.90 5.92
N LEU A 198 -1.02 16.64 5.43
CA LEU A 198 -1.68 17.40 4.38
C LEU A 198 -3.01 17.97 4.87
N ASP A 199 -3.43 19.10 4.31
CA ASP A 199 -4.77 19.62 4.50
C ASP A 199 -5.80 18.95 3.57
N THR A 200 -7.06 19.39 3.64
CA THR A 200 -8.17 18.87 2.83
C THR A 200 -8.07 19.16 1.33
N ARG A 201 -7.03 19.87 0.89
CA ARG A 201 -6.72 20.15 -0.53
C ARG A 201 -5.37 19.55 -0.94
N ALA A 202 -4.88 18.56 -0.19
CA ALA A 202 -3.63 17.85 -0.42
C ALA A 202 -2.38 18.74 -0.32
N ARG A 203 -2.49 19.94 0.28
CA ARG A 203 -1.35 20.85 0.49
C ARG A 203 -0.58 20.44 1.73
N VAL A 204 0.74 20.48 1.65
CA VAL A 204 1.61 20.18 2.79
C VAL A 204 1.44 21.26 3.85
N ILE A 205 1.10 20.86 5.08
CA ILE A 205 0.79 21.81 6.14
C ILE A 205 2.06 22.60 6.51
N GLY A 206 1.95 23.93 6.47
CA GLY A 206 3.06 24.83 6.81
C GLY A 206 4.02 25.14 5.66
N ILE A 207 3.79 24.59 4.46
CA ILE A 207 4.57 24.84 3.26
C ILE A 207 3.69 25.47 2.18
N GLU A 208 4.19 26.53 1.55
CA GLU A 208 3.55 27.17 0.41
C GLU A 208 4.00 26.53 -0.90
N GLY A 209 3.06 26.40 -1.85
CA GLY A 209 3.37 25.87 -3.18
C GLY A 209 3.77 24.39 -3.19
N GLN A 210 3.29 23.57 -2.24
CA GLN A 210 3.61 22.14 -2.22
C GLN A 210 2.37 21.27 -1.96
N ARG A 211 2.26 20.19 -2.73
CA ARG A 211 1.21 19.16 -2.56
C ARG A 211 1.77 17.76 -2.62
N VAL A 212 1.02 16.82 -2.05
CA VAL A 212 1.23 15.39 -2.23
C VAL A 212 -0.05 14.78 -2.78
N VAL A 213 0.01 14.24 -3.99
CA VAL A 213 -1.14 13.68 -4.71
C VAL A 213 -0.80 12.26 -5.14
N ASP A 214 -0.97 11.32 -4.22
CA ASP A 214 -0.83 9.88 -4.43
C ASP A 214 -1.46 9.10 -3.26
N ALA A 215 -1.27 7.78 -3.22
CA ALA A 215 -1.82 6.90 -2.18
C ALA A 215 -1.33 7.21 -0.75
N SER A 216 -0.23 7.95 -0.57
CA SER A 216 0.20 8.41 0.76
C SER A 216 -0.80 9.38 1.39
N ALA A 217 -1.58 10.10 0.58
CA ALA A 217 -2.49 11.15 1.04
C ALA A 217 -3.77 10.62 1.73
N PHE A 218 -4.13 9.35 1.51
CA PHE A 218 -5.36 8.78 2.07
C PHE A 218 -5.37 8.83 3.60
N SER A 219 -6.49 9.25 4.20
CA SER A 219 -6.62 9.30 5.67
C SER A 219 -6.73 7.92 6.32
N PHE A 220 -7.26 6.95 5.57
CA PHE A 220 -7.40 5.54 5.91
C PHE A 220 -7.34 4.72 4.63
N LEU A 221 -7.04 3.42 4.76
CA LEU A 221 -7.01 2.52 3.62
C LEU A 221 -8.43 2.27 3.09
N PRO A 222 -8.74 2.61 1.83
CA PRO A 222 -10.05 2.31 1.26
C PRO A 222 -10.28 0.80 1.15
N LEU A 223 -11.56 0.38 1.23
CA LEU A 223 -11.94 -1.02 1.09
C LEU A 223 -11.72 -1.57 -0.33
N ALA A 224 -11.75 -0.68 -1.33
CA ALA A 224 -11.43 -1.01 -2.72
C ALA A 224 -9.92 -0.91 -2.98
N ILE A 225 -9.45 -1.62 -4.01
CA ILE A 225 -8.08 -1.51 -4.52
C ILE A 225 -7.75 -0.03 -4.76
N PRO A 226 -6.73 0.57 -4.11
CA PRO A 226 -6.46 2.01 -4.20
C PRO A 226 -6.28 2.52 -5.64
N LYS A 227 -5.73 1.68 -6.53
CA LYS A 227 -5.61 1.99 -7.96
C LYS A 227 -6.95 2.24 -8.64
N ARG A 228 -7.99 1.49 -8.28
CA ARG A 228 -9.34 1.73 -8.83
C ARG A 228 -9.90 3.06 -8.37
N LEU A 229 -9.59 3.48 -7.13
CA LEU A 229 -10.04 4.76 -6.59
C LEU A 229 -9.32 5.96 -7.24
N SER A 230 -8.02 5.82 -7.55
CA SER A 230 -7.28 6.86 -8.26
C SER A 230 -7.70 7.02 -9.71
N ASP A 231 -8.10 5.91 -10.34
CA ASP A 231 -8.48 5.86 -11.76
C ASP A 231 -9.98 6.17 -11.96
N ASP A 232 -10.78 6.18 -10.90
CA ASP A 232 -12.21 6.48 -10.93
C ASP A 232 -12.47 7.99 -11.07
N LYS A 233 -12.66 8.41 -12.32
CA LYS A 233 -13.02 9.78 -12.70
C LYS A 233 -14.35 10.26 -12.08
N THR A 234 -15.21 9.38 -11.59
CA THR A 234 -16.47 9.78 -10.95
C THR A 234 -16.27 10.38 -9.56
N LEU A 235 -15.18 10.02 -8.88
CA LEU A 235 -14.79 10.59 -7.58
C LEU A 235 -14.07 11.93 -7.69
N ILE A 236 -13.56 12.26 -8.88
CA ILE A 236 -12.93 13.54 -9.23
C ILE A 236 -13.94 14.41 -10.00
N ARG A 237 -15.22 14.39 -9.64
CA ARG A 237 -16.19 15.35 -10.19
C ARG A 237 -16.09 16.66 -9.43
N ASN A 238 -15.56 17.68 -10.11
CA ASN A 238 -15.65 19.06 -9.67
C ASN A 238 -17.13 19.50 -9.82
N PRO A 239 -17.85 19.90 -8.76
CA PRO A 239 -19.29 20.18 -8.82
C PRO A 239 -19.69 21.40 -9.67
N GLY A 240 -18.78 21.95 -10.49
CA GLY A 240 -19.02 23.11 -11.35
C GLY A 240 -18.62 22.94 -12.82
N VAL A 241 -18.30 21.73 -13.29
CA VAL A 241 -17.99 21.50 -14.71
C VAL A 241 -18.90 20.39 -15.24
N SER A 242 -20.00 20.79 -15.89
CA SER A 242 -20.80 19.91 -16.73
C SER A 242 -20.03 19.69 -18.03
N ALA A 243 -19.42 18.51 -18.18
CA ALA A 243 -18.94 18.05 -19.47
C ALA A 243 -20.15 17.44 -20.21
N GLU A 244 -20.68 18.17 -21.18
CA GLU A 244 -21.47 17.57 -22.26
C GLU A 244 -20.54 16.61 -23.01
N LEU A 245 -20.93 15.33 -23.05
CA LEU A 245 -20.29 14.34 -23.90
C LEU A 245 -20.96 14.43 -25.26
N ASP A 246 -20.25 15.03 -26.21
CA ASP A 246 -20.55 14.95 -27.64
C ASP A 246 -20.17 13.54 -28.11
N GLU A 247 -21.16 12.68 -28.30
CA GLU A 247 -20.98 11.40 -28.99
C GLU A 247 -20.93 11.67 -30.49
N GLY A 248 -19.71 11.79 -31.03
CA GLY A 248 -19.47 11.98 -32.45
C GLY A 248 -18.18 11.32 -32.93
N ALA A 249 -18.36 10.38 -33.87
CA ALA A 249 -17.41 9.65 -34.74
C ALA A 249 -16.78 8.35 -34.20
#